data_AF-A0A1U9JL21-F1
#
_entry.id   AF-A0A1U9JL21-F1
#
_cell.length_a   1.000
_cell.length_b   1.000
_cell.length_c   1.000
_cell.angle_alpha   90.00
_cell.angle_beta   90.00
_cell.angle_gamma   90.00
#
_symmetry.space_group_name_H-M   'P 1'
#
loop_
_entity.id
_entity.type
_entity.pdbx_description
1 polymer ?
#
loop_
_entity_poly.entity_id
_entity_poly.type
_entity_poly.pdbx_seq_one_letter_code
_entity_poly.pdbx_strand_id
1 'polypeptide(L)'
;MADWLRQHWLLQPFGCVRFWRFALVRPNDQQFILTAVHAEGARLDLSVAHASHSGHATMLSVWDAQGWQRSGSGVTLQHASRLRWDDNEAWLDGDDQYRIRTPRGEGGFTLQPGPALTLDS
;
A
#
# COMPACT_ATOMS: atom_id res chain seq x y z
N MET A 1 -11.62 -3.34 -10.41
CA MET A 1 -10.86 -3.03 -9.18
C MET A 1 -9.89 -1.87 -9.35
N ALA A 2 -8.96 -1.93 -10.32
CA ALA A 2 -8.14 -0.79 -10.71
C ALA A 2 -9.00 0.46 -11.00
N ASP A 3 -10.17 0.29 -11.62
CA ASP A 3 -11.08 1.38 -11.95
C ASP A 3 -11.63 2.12 -10.73
N TRP A 4 -11.80 1.43 -9.60
CA TRP A 4 -12.26 2.08 -8.38
C TRP A 4 -11.22 3.11 -7.90
N LEU A 5 -9.94 2.72 -7.84
CA LEU A 5 -8.87 3.64 -7.49
C LEU A 5 -8.73 4.79 -8.49
N ARG A 6 -8.84 4.50 -9.80
CA ARG A 6 -8.81 5.52 -10.84
C ARG A 6 -9.94 6.55 -10.68
N GLN A 7 -11.15 6.09 -10.33
CA GLN A 7 -12.31 6.95 -10.18
C GLN A 7 -12.34 7.71 -8.84
N HIS A 8 -11.84 7.10 -7.76
CA HIS A 8 -12.07 7.60 -6.41
C HIS A 8 -10.84 8.10 -5.68
N TRP A 9 -9.62 7.79 -6.13
CA TRP A 9 -8.39 8.11 -5.39
C TRP A 9 -7.18 8.53 -6.25
N LEU A 10 -7.35 8.67 -7.56
CA LEU A 10 -6.28 9.19 -8.42
C LEU A 10 -6.00 10.66 -8.08
N LEU A 11 -4.71 11.03 -8.11
CA LEU A 11 -4.20 12.37 -7.79
C LEU A 11 -4.50 12.86 -6.35
N GLN A 12 -4.93 11.97 -5.46
CA GLN A 12 -5.12 12.30 -4.05
C GLN A 12 -3.80 12.14 -3.28
N PRO A 13 -3.48 13.07 -2.37
CA PRO A 13 -2.30 12.97 -1.54
C PRO A 13 -2.48 11.95 -0.41
N PHE A 14 -1.37 11.38 0.06
CA PHE A 14 -1.29 10.60 1.29
C PHE A 14 0.10 10.75 1.91
N GLY A 15 0.20 10.69 3.24
CA GLY A 15 1.44 10.84 4.00
C GLY A 15 1.86 9.60 4.76
N CYS A 16 1.05 8.54 4.72
CA CYS A 16 1.33 7.32 5.45
C CYS A 16 0.95 6.07 4.64
N VAL A 17 1.78 5.03 4.80
CA VAL A 17 1.64 3.73 4.15
C VAL A 17 1.80 2.66 5.22
N ARG A 18 0.78 1.84 5.42
CA ARG A 18 0.81 0.73 6.38
C ARG A 18 0.44 -0.58 5.74
N PHE A 19 1.22 -1.63 6.03
CA PHE A 19 0.92 -3.02 5.65
C PHE A 19 0.51 -3.78 6.92
N TRP A 20 -0.74 -4.25 7.00
CA TRP A 20 -1.28 -4.91 8.21
C TRP A 20 -0.93 -4.16 9.50
N ARG A 21 -1.19 -2.84 9.50
CA ARG A 21 -0.87 -1.88 10.58
C ARG A 21 0.62 -1.59 10.82
N PHE A 22 1.55 -2.31 10.18
CA PHE A 22 2.98 -1.99 10.20
C PHE A 22 3.24 -0.73 9.36
N ALA A 23 3.72 0.34 10.00
CA ALA A 23 3.99 1.61 9.32
C ALA A 23 5.31 1.56 8.55
N LEU A 24 5.22 1.55 7.22
CA LEU A 24 6.37 1.67 6.32
C LEU A 24 6.78 3.13 6.11
N VAL A 25 5.79 3.98 5.83
CA VAL A 25 5.94 5.43 5.79
C VAL A 25 5.13 5.96 6.96
N ARG A 26 5.75 6.75 7.85
CA ARG A 26 5.04 7.33 9.00
C ARG A 26 4.42 8.68 8.61
N PRO A 27 3.31 9.06 9.27
CA PRO A 27 2.70 10.37 9.06
C PRO A 27 3.71 11.49 9.27
N ASN A 28 3.62 12.55 8.45
CA ASN A 28 4.46 13.75 8.47
C ASN A 28 5.94 13.57 8.04
N ASP A 29 6.39 12.37 7.68
CA ASP A 29 7.75 12.20 7.15
C ASP A 29 7.84 12.72 5.71
N GLN A 30 6.86 12.37 4.86
CA GLN A 30 6.78 12.74 3.44
C GLN A 30 5.31 12.78 2.98
N GLN A 31 5.05 13.44 1.85
CA GLN A 31 3.75 13.39 1.18
C GLN A 31 3.90 12.85 -0.24
N PHE A 32 2.95 12.01 -0.64
CA PHE A 32 2.93 11.29 -1.90
C PHE A 32 1.60 11.52 -2.63
N ILE A 33 1.59 11.32 -3.94
CA ILE A 33 0.40 11.42 -4.79
C ILE A 33 0.34 10.17 -5.68
N LEU A 34 -0.83 9.52 -5.73
CA LEU A 34 -1.10 8.43 -6.67
C LEU A 34 -1.27 8.97 -8.09
N THR A 35 -0.34 8.69 -8.99
CA THR A 35 -0.32 9.26 -10.35
C THR A 35 -0.84 8.31 -11.42
N ALA A 36 -0.71 7.00 -11.21
CA ALA A 36 -1.25 6.00 -12.15
C ALA A 36 -1.61 4.69 -11.45
N VAL A 37 -2.50 3.93 -12.08
CA VAL A 37 -2.92 2.60 -11.65
C VAL A 37 -2.87 1.68 -12.86
N HIS A 38 -1.99 0.68 -12.81
CA HIS A 38 -1.86 -0.36 -13.81
C HIS A 38 -2.30 -1.72 -13.23
N ALA A 39 -2.91 -2.55 -14.06
CA ALA A 39 -3.36 -3.88 -13.65
C ALA A 39 -2.76 -4.92 -14.60
N GLU A 40 -2.11 -5.93 -14.04
CA GLU A 40 -1.48 -7.02 -14.77
C GLU A 40 -1.85 -8.35 -14.09
N GLY A 41 -2.84 -9.04 -14.64
CA GLY A 41 -3.40 -10.25 -14.01
C GLY A 41 -3.96 -9.94 -12.61
N ALA A 42 -3.43 -10.63 -11.60
CA ALA A 42 -3.79 -10.42 -10.19
C ALA A 42 -2.98 -9.32 -9.49
N ARG A 43 -1.98 -8.72 -10.17
CA ARG A 43 -1.17 -7.63 -9.65
C ARG A 43 -1.77 -6.28 -10.04
N LEU A 44 -1.85 -5.38 -9.07
CA LEU A 44 -2.09 -3.96 -9.26
C LEU A 44 -0.82 -3.19 -8.94
N ASP A 45 -0.34 -2.39 -9.88
CA ASP A 45 0.79 -1.50 -9.70
C ASP A 45 0.29 -0.05 -9.62
N LEU A 46 0.58 0.59 -8.49
CA LEU A 46 0.20 1.95 -8.18
C LEU A 46 1.45 2.83 -8.31
N SER A 47 1.51 3.66 -9.35
CA SER A 47 2.60 4.61 -9.52
C SER A 47 2.39 5.80 -8.61
N VAL A 48 3.41 6.12 -7.82
CA VAL A 48 3.35 7.14 -6.79
C VAL A 48 4.47 8.15 -7.04
N ALA A 49 4.17 9.43 -6.96
CA ALA A 49 5.18 10.50 -6.98
C ALA A 49 5.24 11.20 -5.62
N HIS A 50 6.42 11.69 -5.24
CA HIS A 50 6.51 12.62 -4.12
C HIS A 50 5.73 13.91 -4.45
N ALA A 51 4.99 14.45 -3.49
CA ALA A 51 4.06 15.56 -3.70
C ALA A 51 4.75 16.86 -4.15
N SER A 52 6.03 17.06 -3.79
CA SER A 52 6.83 18.19 -4.29
C SER A 52 7.30 18.03 -5.74
N HIS A 53 7.07 16.87 -6.37
CA HIS A 53 7.63 16.47 -7.68
C HIS A 53 9.16 16.52 -7.78
N SER A 54 9.86 16.71 -6.67
CA SER A 54 11.33 16.77 -6.59
C SER A 54 11.97 15.44 -6.15
N GLY A 55 11.17 14.39 -5.98
CA GLY A 55 11.59 13.07 -5.49
C GLY A 55 11.44 11.97 -6.54
N HIS A 56 12.02 10.81 -6.25
CA HIS A 56 11.86 9.61 -7.10
C HIS A 56 10.40 9.15 -7.11
N ALA A 57 9.95 8.70 -8.28
CA ALA A 57 8.71 7.95 -8.38
C ALA A 57 8.90 6.57 -7.72
N THR A 58 7.95 6.20 -6.89
CA THR A 58 7.89 4.91 -6.18
C THR A 58 6.71 4.11 -6.73
N MET A 59 6.80 2.79 -6.61
CA MET A 59 5.71 1.89 -7.00
C MET A 59 5.21 1.11 -5.78
N LEU A 60 3.89 1.12 -5.60
CA LEU A 60 3.18 0.23 -4.68
C LEU A 60 2.52 -0.89 -5.47
N SER A 61 3.05 -2.10 -5.35
CA SER A 61 2.48 -3.28 -5.98
C SER A 61 1.63 -4.06 -4.98
N VAL A 62 0.47 -4.52 -5.42
CA VAL A 62 -0.50 -5.26 -4.61
C VAL A 62 -0.95 -6.50 -5.36
N TRP A 63 -0.88 -7.67 -4.75
CA TRP A 63 -1.36 -8.93 -5.32
C TRP A 63 -2.65 -9.39 -4.66
N ASP A 64 -3.55 -9.95 -5.46
CA ASP A 64 -4.85 -10.49 -5.04
C ASP A 64 -5.64 -9.50 -4.18
N ALA A 65 -5.57 -8.22 -4.55
CA ALA A 65 -6.27 -7.17 -3.84
C ALA A 65 -7.78 -7.47 -3.81
N GLN A 66 -8.46 -7.20 -2.69
CA GLN A 66 -9.92 -7.20 -2.59
C GLN A 66 -10.42 -6.21 -1.53
N GLY A 67 -11.56 -5.56 -1.81
CA GLY A 67 -12.24 -4.71 -0.83
C GLY A 67 -11.60 -3.33 -0.65
N TRP A 68 -11.30 -2.61 -1.74
CA TRP A 68 -10.93 -1.21 -1.67
C TRP A 68 -12.08 -0.36 -1.11
N GLN A 69 -11.77 0.51 -0.16
CA GLN A 69 -12.75 1.37 0.51
C GLN A 69 -12.13 2.75 0.80
N ARG A 70 -12.96 3.78 0.84
CA ARG A 70 -12.56 5.06 1.45
C ARG A 70 -12.57 4.93 2.96
N SER A 71 -11.60 5.51 3.63
CA SER A 71 -11.49 5.52 5.09
C SER A 71 -11.00 6.88 5.56
N GLY A 72 -11.89 7.71 6.10
CA GLY A 72 -11.54 9.04 6.59
C GLY A 72 -10.83 9.88 5.52
N SER A 73 -9.58 10.26 5.80
CA SER A 73 -8.69 11.03 4.91
C SER A 73 -7.90 10.16 3.90
N GLY A 74 -8.28 8.90 3.73
CA GLY A 74 -7.48 7.90 3.03
C GLY A 74 -8.28 6.83 2.28
N VAL A 75 -7.55 5.81 1.84
CA VAL A 75 -8.11 4.55 1.34
C VAL A 75 -7.52 3.37 2.07
N THR A 76 -8.35 2.34 2.22
CA THR A 76 -7.96 1.06 2.77
C THR A 76 -8.24 -0.05 1.78
N LEU A 77 -7.48 -1.12 1.91
CA LEU A 77 -7.69 -2.38 1.21
C LEU A 77 -7.84 -3.48 2.25
N GLN A 78 -8.96 -4.18 2.23
CA GLN A 78 -9.23 -5.21 3.23
C GLN A 78 -8.34 -6.44 3.08
N HIS A 79 -8.12 -6.91 1.85
CA HIS A 79 -7.35 -8.12 1.59
C HIS A 79 -6.31 -7.93 0.48
N ALA A 80 -5.14 -8.53 0.67
CA ALA A 80 -4.09 -8.74 -0.32
C ALA A 80 -3.28 -9.98 0.08
N SER A 81 -2.73 -10.70 -0.88
CA SER A 81 -1.79 -11.81 -0.60
C SER A 81 -0.36 -11.31 -0.41
N ARG A 82 -0.01 -10.20 -1.07
CA ARG A 82 1.31 -9.57 -1.03
C ARG A 82 1.21 -8.07 -1.31
N LEU A 83 2.08 -7.31 -0.67
CA LEU A 83 2.24 -5.87 -0.79
C LEU A 83 3.71 -5.53 -0.93
N ARG A 84 4.06 -4.62 -1.82
CA ARG A 84 5.43 -4.15 -2.00
C ARG A 84 5.49 -2.65 -2.17
N TRP A 85 6.38 -2.00 -1.43
CA TRP A 85 6.74 -0.60 -1.52
C TRP A 85 8.26 -0.47 -1.56
N ASP A 86 8.80 -0.12 -2.72
CA ASP A 86 10.25 -0.08 -2.98
C ASP A 86 10.94 -1.41 -2.60
N ASP A 87 11.87 -1.36 -1.64
CA ASP A 87 12.61 -2.52 -1.09
C ASP A 87 11.91 -3.19 0.10
N ASN A 88 10.70 -2.73 0.45
CA ASN A 88 9.87 -3.31 1.49
C ASN A 88 8.80 -4.19 0.87
N GLU A 89 8.63 -5.38 1.41
CA GLU A 89 7.71 -6.37 0.89
C GLU A 89 7.08 -7.15 2.03
N ALA A 90 5.77 -7.34 2.00
CA ALA A 90 5.06 -8.14 2.97
C ALA A 90 4.09 -9.10 2.28
N TRP A 91 3.92 -10.30 2.82
CA TRP A 91 3.06 -11.33 2.25
C TRP A 91 2.45 -12.21 3.34
N LEU A 92 1.30 -12.79 3.04
CA LEU A 92 0.65 -13.76 3.93
C LEU A 92 1.52 -15.03 4.03
N ASP A 93 1.67 -15.53 5.25
CA ASP A 93 2.38 -16.78 5.55
C ASP A 93 1.46 -17.69 6.34
N GLY A 94 0.53 -18.32 5.63
CA GLY A 94 -0.62 -19.02 6.22
C GLY A 94 -1.79 -18.07 6.55
N ASP A 95 -2.72 -18.56 7.36
CA ASP A 95 -4.00 -17.88 7.59
C ASP A 95 -3.92 -16.75 8.64
N ASP A 96 -3.02 -16.90 9.63
CA ASP A 96 -2.97 -16.03 10.81
C ASP A 96 -1.66 -15.25 10.93
N GLN A 97 -0.80 -15.27 9.91
CA GLN A 97 0.50 -14.62 9.94
C GLN A 97 0.83 -13.92 8.63
N TYR A 98 1.67 -12.90 8.73
CA TYR A 98 2.34 -12.31 7.58
C TYR A 98 3.83 -12.19 7.85
N ARG A 99 4.62 -12.25 6.78
CA ARG A 99 6.04 -11.91 6.79
C ARG A 99 6.23 -10.53 6.19
N ILE A 100 7.24 -9.83 6.67
CA ILE A 100 7.68 -8.56 6.10
C ILE A 100 9.19 -8.56 5.99
N ARG A 101 9.69 -8.23 4.80
CA ARG A 101 11.08 -7.98 4.48
C ARG A 101 11.27 -6.49 4.29
N THR A 102 12.31 -5.97 4.90
CA THR A 102 12.80 -4.60 4.74
C THR A 102 14.31 -4.66 4.48
N PRO A 103 14.95 -3.54 4.06
CA PRO A 103 16.41 -3.49 3.96
C PRO A 103 17.17 -3.83 5.26
N ARG A 104 16.50 -3.77 6.42
CA ARG A 104 17.09 -4.06 7.73
C ARG A 104 16.94 -5.52 8.17
N GLY A 105 16.20 -6.32 7.41
CA GLY A 105 15.95 -7.72 7.73
C GLY A 105 14.49 -8.13 7.51
N GLU A 106 14.19 -9.36 7.89
CA GLU A 106 12.90 -10.01 7.69
C GLU A 106 12.33 -10.50 9.03
N GLY A 107 11.01 -10.40 9.19
CA GLY A 107 10.31 -10.85 10.40
C GLY A 107 8.92 -11.40 10.08
N GLY A 108 8.43 -12.28 10.94
CA GLY A 108 7.06 -12.81 10.92
C GLY A 108 6.24 -12.21 12.05
N PHE A 109 4.97 -11.91 11.78
CA PHE A 109 4.05 -11.27 12.70
C PHE A 109 2.67 -11.93 12.63
N THR A 110 1.98 -11.99 13.77
CA THR A 110 0.57 -12.40 13.80
C THR A 110 -0.29 -11.38 13.08
N LEU A 111 -1.17 -11.87 12.22
CA LEU A 111 -2.17 -11.07 11.53
C LEU A 111 -3.17 -10.53 12.55
N GLN A 112 -3.28 -9.21 12.65
CA GLN A 112 -4.31 -8.59 13.46
C GLN A 112 -5.52 -8.25 12.59
N PRO A 113 -6.74 -8.26 13.14
CA PRO A 113 -7.92 -7.79 12.43
C PRO A 113 -7.70 -6.36 11.91
N GLY A 114 -7.95 -6.14 10.62
CA GLY A 114 -7.77 -4.85 9.98
C GLY A 114 -7.42 -4.96 8.50
N PRO A 115 -7.23 -3.81 7.83
CA PRO A 115 -6.91 -3.77 6.42
C PRO A 115 -5.48 -4.27 6.15
N ALA A 116 -5.31 -4.95 5.01
CA ALA A 116 -4.01 -5.31 4.48
C ALA A 116 -3.18 -4.07 4.14
N LEU A 117 -3.79 -3.04 3.54
CA LEU A 117 -3.13 -1.78 3.20
C LEU A 117 -3.95 -0.58 3.67
N THR A 118 -3.28 0.41 4.24
CA THR A 118 -3.82 1.74 4.50
C THR A 118 -2.93 2.80 3.84
N LEU A 119 -3.58 3.71 3.10
CA LEU A 119 -3.00 4.94 2.59
C LEU A 119 -3.79 6.11 3.17
N ASP A 120 -3.19 6.88 4.08
CA ASP A 120 -3.83 8.00 4.78
C ASP A 120 -3.01 9.28 4.71
N SER A 121 -3.70 10.42 4.76
CA SER A 121 -3.08 11.76 4.82
C SER A 121 -2.48 12.04 6.19
#